data_AF-U1PND7-F1
#
_entry.id   AF-U1PND7-F1
#
_cell.length_a   1.000
_cell.length_b   1.000
_cell.length_c   1.000
_cell.angle_alpha   90.00
_cell.angle_beta   90.00
_cell.angle_gamma   90.00
#
_symmetry.space_group_name_H-M   'P 1'
#
loop_
_entity.id
_entity.type
_entity.pdbx_description
1 polymer ?
#
loop_
_entity_poly.entity_id
_entity_poly.type
_entity_poly.pdbx_seq_one_letter_code
_entity_poly.pdbx_strand_id
1 'polypeptide(L)' 'MYVCTRCKELLGQSAAHQTAAKQEVYEILEIEPGVSQEDIKAAYRERARETHPDTGGSKEEFLEVQEAYDTLSESVNS' A
#
# COMPACT_ATOMS: atom_id res chain seq x y z
N MET A 1 -41.21 28.93 -4.45
CA MET A 1 -40.84 28.54 -3.06
C MET A 1 -39.86 27.38 -3.19
N TYR A 2 -38.64 27.55 -2.69
CA TYR A 2 -37.49 26.65 -2.90
C TYR A 2 -37.74 25.25 -2.35
N VAL A 3 -37.76 24.24 -3.21
CA VAL A 3 -37.25 22.91 -2.86
C VAL A 3 -36.27 22.52 -3.97
N CYS A 4 -35.03 22.98 -3.77
CA CYS A 4 -33.90 22.55 -4.57
C CYS A 4 -33.68 21.06 -4.29
N THR A 5 -34.20 20.19 -5.15
CA THR A 5 -33.95 18.74 -5.14
C THR A 5 -32.53 18.46 -5.63
N ARG A 6 -31.54 19.05 -4.97
CA ARG A 6 -30.12 18.90 -5.30
C ARG A 6 -29.29 18.96 -4.03
N CYS A 7 -29.50 18.00 -3.14
CA CYS A 7 -28.68 17.87 -1.94
C CYS A 7 -28.74 16.48 -1.29
N LYS A 8 -28.49 15.38 -2.02
CA LYS A 8 -28.29 14.06 -1.38
C LYS A 8 -27.34 13.06 -2.04
N GLU A 9 -26.49 13.46 -2.97
CA GLU A 9 -25.60 12.52 -3.68
C GLU A 9 -24.11 12.90 -3.54
N LEU A 10 -23.62 13.12 -2.31
CA LEU A 10 -22.21 13.47 -2.07
C LEU A 10 -21.61 12.83 -0.80
N LEU A 11 -22.04 11.63 -0.39
CA LEU A 11 -21.42 10.92 0.74
C LEU A 11 -21.43 9.40 0.52
N GLY A 12 -20.62 8.89 -0.41
CA GLY A 12 -20.56 7.45 -0.65
C GLY A 12 -19.34 6.87 -1.37
N GLN A 13 -18.24 7.62 -1.52
CA GLN A 13 -17.10 7.18 -2.35
C GLN A 13 -15.71 7.32 -1.69
N SER A 14 -15.58 7.33 -0.37
CA SER A 14 -14.25 7.40 0.27
C SER A 14 -13.69 6.06 0.76
N ALA A 15 -14.49 4.99 0.86
CA ALA A 15 -14.04 3.72 1.42
C ALA A 15 -13.49 2.72 0.37
N ALA A 16 -13.87 2.86 -0.90
CA ALA A 16 -13.45 1.92 -1.95
C ALA A 16 -12.08 2.25 -2.59
N HIS A 17 -11.54 3.46 -2.38
CA HIS A 17 -10.26 3.86 -2.96
C HIS A 17 -9.05 3.39 -2.12
N GLN A 18 -9.25 3.02 -0.85
CA GLN A 18 -8.15 2.61 0.03
C GLN A 18 -7.83 1.11 -0.04
N THR A 19 -8.77 0.29 -0.50
CA THR A 19 -8.58 -1.17 -0.56
C THR A 19 -7.79 -1.60 -1.79
N ALA A 20 -7.98 -0.94 -2.94
CA ALA A 20 -7.28 -1.27 -4.17
C ALA A 20 -5.76 -1.01 -4.05
N ALA A 21 -5.38 0.19 -3.60
CA ALA A 21 -3.97 0.54 -3.41
C ALA A 21 -3.27 -0.36 -2.37
N LYS A 22 -3.99 -0.82 -1.34
CA LYS A 22 -3.44 -1.77 -0.37
C LYS A 22 -3.13 -3.12 -1.04
N GLN A 23 -4.02 -3.64 -1.88
CA GLN A 23 -3.80 -4.91 -2.55
C GLN A 23 -2.61 -4.88 -3.50
N GLU A 24 -2.46 -3.81 -4.29
CA GLU A 24 -1.30 -3.62 -5.19
C GLU A 24 0.02 -3.61 -4.41
N VAL A 25 0.02 -3.00 -3.23
CA VAL A 25 1.20 -2.91 -2.35
C VAL A 25 1.58 -4.27 -1.72
N TYR A 26 0.59 -5.11 -1.38
CA TYR A 26 0.86 -6.48 -0.92
C TYR A 26 1.44 -7.35 -2.05
N GLU A 27 1.02 -7.14 -3.30
CA GLU A 27 1.55 -7.83 -4.48
C GLU A 27 3.01 -7.44 -4.76
N ILE A 28 3.37 -6.15 -4.65
CA ILE A 28 4.75 -5.67 -4.84
C ILE A 28 5.72 -6.30 -3.81
N LEU A 29 5.25 -6.46 -2.58
CA LEU A 29 6.02 -7.06 -1.48
C LEU A 29 5.93 -8.60 -1.43
N GLU A 30 5.15 -9.23 -2.32
CA GLU A 30 4.88 -10.68 -2.34
C GLU A 30 4.43 -11.25 -0.98
N ILE A 31 3.57 -10.53 -0.28
CA ILE A 31 3.04 -10.92 1.03
C ILE A 31 1.52 -11.09 1.00
N GLU A 32 1.00 -11.99 1.83
CA GLU A 32 -0.45 -12.18 1.92
C GLU A 32 -1.15 -10.97 2.58
N PRO A 33 -2.34 -10.58 2.11
CA PRO A 33 -3.12 -9.54 2.75
C PRO A 33 -3.57 -10.01 4.14
N GLY A 34 -3.17 -9.27 5.18
CA GLY A 34 -3.49 -9.60 6.58
C GLY A 34 -2.33 -10.18 7.40
N VAL A 35 -1.11 -10.20 6.85
CA VAL A 35 0.11 -10.51 7.61
C VAL A 35 0.43 -9.44 8.65
N SER A 36 1.20 -9.80 9.68
CA SER A 36 1.53 -8.88 10.78
C SER A 36 2.61 -7.88 10.34
N GLN A 37 2.75 -6.75 11.05
CA GLN A 37 3.82 -5.77 10.77
C GLN A 37 5.23 -6.39 10.81
N GLU A 38 5.41 -7.41 11.66
CA GLU A 38 6.63 -8.19 11.77
C GLU A 38 6.95 -8.99 10.51
N ASP A 39 5.94 -9.58 9.87
CA ASP A 39 6.06 -10.26 8.58
C ASP A 39 6.33 -9.26 7.44
N ILE A 40 5.66 -8.10 7.43
CA ILE A 40 5.91 -7.02 6.46
C ILE A 40 7.38 -6.57 6.53
N LYS A 41 7.91 -6.37 7.75
CA LYS A 41 9.34 -6.04 7.95
C LYS A 41 10.26 -7.19 7.54
N ALA A 42 9.86 -8.44 7.72
CA ALA A 42 10.65 -9.59 7.30
C ALA A 42 10.74 -9.66 5.77
N ALA A 43 9.62 -9.54 5.07
CA ALA A 43 9.54 -9.51 3.61
C ALA A 43 10.32 -8.32 3.02
N TYR A 44 10.17 -7.11 3.58
CA TYR A 44 10.95 -5.95 3.17
C TYR A 44 12.46 -6.21 3.23
N ARG A 45 12.95 -6.83 4.32
CA ARG A 45 14.38 -7.16 4.47
C ARG A 45 14.85 -8.24 3.51
N GLU A 46 13.97 -9.14 3.09
CA GLU A 46 14.26 -10.15 2.07
C GLU A 46 14.36 -9.50 0.69
N ARG A 47 13.31 -8.79 0.28
CA ARG A 47 13.28 -8.07 -1.00
C ARG A 47 14.37 -7.02 -1.11
N ALA A 48 14.70 -6.31 -0.04
CA ALA A 48 15.80 -5.35 -0.02
C ALA A 48 17.18 -5.99 -0.28
N ARG A 49 17.38 -7.26 0.12
CA ARG A 49 18.63 -7.99 -0.17
C ARG A 49 18.67 -8.47 -1.62
N GLU A 50 17.53 -8.84 -2.18
CA GLU A 50 17.40 -9.29 -3.57
C GLU A 50 17.50 -8.13 -4.57
N THR A 51 16.91 -6.98 -4.25
CA THR A 51 16.94 -5.76 -5.06
C THR A 51 18.15 -4.87 -4.80
N HIS A 52 19.07 -5.29 -3.92
CA HIS A 52 20.25 -4.49 -3.59
C HIS A 52 21.17 -4.29 -4.81
N PRO A 53 21.68 -3.07 -5.07
CA PRO A 53 22.52 -2.78 -6.23
C PRO A 53 23.86 -3.52 -6.26
N ASP A 54 24.43 -3.92 -5.11
CA ASP A 54 25.63 -4.79 -5.08
C ASP A 54 25.38 -6.19 -5.65
N THR A 55 24.16 -6.73 -5.52
CA THR A 55 23.81 -8.08 -5.99
C THR A 55 23.23 -8.08 -7.41
N GLY A 56 23.19 -6.92 -8.06
CA GLY A 56 22.65 -6.75 -9.41
C GLY A 56 21.19 -6.30 -9.48
N GLY A 57 20.63 -5.84 -8.36
CA GLY A 57 19.30 -5.24 -8.33
C GLY A 57 19.27 -3.79 -8.81
N SER A 58 18.07 -3.28 -9.07
CA SER A 58 17.84 -1.91 -9.54
C SER A 58 17.39 -1.01 -8.40
N LYS A 59 17.88 0.24 -8.39
CA LYS A 59 17.45 1.25 -7.42
C LYS A 59 15.94 1.52 -7.50
N GLU A 60 15.35 1.41 -8.69
CA GLU A 60 13.90 1.54 -8.93
C GLU A 60 13.10 0.49 -8.15
N GLU A 61 13.44 -0.79 -8.28
CA GLU A 61 12.79 -1.87 -7.53
C GLU A 61 12.89 -1.67 -6.01
N PHE A 62 14.05 -1.20 -5.53
CA PHE A 62 14.23 -0.90 -4.10
C PHE A 62 13.33 0.24 -3.64
N LEU A 63 13.17 1.28 -4.47
CA LEU A 63 12.27 2.41 -4.20
C LEU A 63 10.81 1.94 -4.17
N GLU A 64 10.38 1.10 -5.11
CA GLU A 64 9.01 0.54 -5.14
C GLU A 64 8.71 -0.29 -3.89
N VAL A 65 9.62 -1.17 -3.49
CA VAL A 65 9.53 -1.97 -2.27
C VAL A 65 9.47 -1.08 -1.01
N GLN A 66 10.19 0.04 -1.00
CA GLN A 66 10.22 0.97 0.13
C GLN A 66 8.93 1.81 0.22
N GLU A 67 8.40 2.30 -0.90
CA GLU A 67 7.16 3.07 -0.97
C GLU A 67 5.95 2.21 -0.58
N ALA A 68 5.96 0.95 -1.02
CA ALA A 68 5.02 -0.09 -0.60
C ALA A 68 5.04 -0.28 0.93
N TYR A 69 6.22 -0.44 1.51
CA TYR A 69 6.37 -0.62 2.96
C TYR A 69 5.86 0.58 3.77
N ASP A 70 6.18 1.81 3.33
CA ASP A 70 5.77 3.04 4.02
C ASP A 70 4.24 3.17 4.06
N THR A 71 3.59 2.94 2.91
CA THR A 71 2.13 2.97 2.75
C THR A 71 1.43 1.94 3.66
N LEU A 72 1.96 0.72 3.78
CA LEU A 72 1.42 -0.28 4.70
C LEU A 72 1.64 0.09 6.16
N SER A 73 2.84 0.58 6.49
CA SER A 73 3.19 0.94 7.86
C SER A 73 2.31 2.08 8.39
N GLU A 74 1.98 3.07 7.56
CA GLU A 74 1.02 4.12 7.93
C GLU A 74 -0.41 3.57 8.10
N SER A 75 -0.84 2.66 7.24
CA SER A 75 -2.19 2.09 7.33
C SER A 75 -2.40 1.17 8.55
N VAL A 76 -1.37 0.48 9.05
CA VAL A 76 -1.51 -0.45 10.18
C VAL A 76 -1.38 0.28 11.52
N ASN A 77 -0.77 1.46 11.56
CA ASN A 77 -0.52 2.22 12.80
C ASN A 77 -1.57 3.32 13.10
N SER A 78 -2.72 3.36 12.41
CA SER A 78 -3.79 4.33 12.70
C SER A 78 -5.18 3.72 12.83
#